data_AF-A0A2V6IY74-F1
#
_entry.id   AF-A0A2V6IY74-F1
#
_cell.length_a   1.000
_cell.length_b   1.000
_cell.length_c   1.000
_cell.angle_alpha   90.00
_cell.angle_beta   90.00
_cell.angle_gamma   90.00
#
_symmetry.space_group_name_H-M   'P 1'
#
loop_
_entity.id
_entity.type
_entity.pdbx_description
1 polymer ?
#
loop_
_entity_poly.entity_id
_entity_poly.type
_entity_poly.pdbx_seq_one_letter_code
_entity_poly.pdbx_strand_id
1 'polypeptide(L)'
;MKTAILLKCQHHKPPIPDLMPSRFYHHVLIILVSLISTQALHAATRTVKFAWKASPSAEVVGYKIFWGTGSHNYQNVRDVKNVLATSLTLSETKYYVAVTAYSMTTNSGLSSEVIVPPL
;
A
#
# COMPACT_ATOMS: atom_id res chain seq x y z
N MET A 1 -67.03 12.43 64.38
CA MET A 1 -65.82 11.60 64.52
C MET A 1 -65.33 11.25 63.13
N LYS A 2 -64.23 11.86 62.66
CA LYS A 2 -63.62 11.54 61.36
C LYS A 2 -62.24 10.97 61.62
N THR A 3 -62.06 9.71 61.22
CA THR A 3 -60.88 8.88 61.42
C THR A 3 -59.83 9.24 60.36
N ALA A 4 -58.60 9.54 60.79
CA ALA A 4 -57.47 9.78 59.91
C ALA A 4 -56.84 8.43 59.48
N ILE A 5 -56.71 8.19 58.18
CA ILE A 5 -56.05 7.00 57.63
C ILE A 5 -54.59 7.36 57.31
N LEU A 6 -53.67 6.65 57.97
CA LEU A 6 -52.23 6.77 57.85
C LEU A 6 -51.77 6.11 56.54
N LEU A 7 -51.46 6.92 55.51
CA LEU A 7 -50.83 6.44 54.27
C LEU A 7 -49.33 6.18 54.52
N LYS A 8 -48.92 4.91 54.41
CA LYS A 8 -47.52 4.51 54.35
C LYS A 8 -46.95 4.87 52.97
N CYS A 9 -46.00 5.82 52.93
CA CYS A 9 -45.19 6.06 51.73
C CYS A 9 -44.27 4.85 51.49
N GLN A 10 -44.53 4.09 50.42
CA GLN A 10 -43.62 3.05 49.94
C GLN A 10 -42.58 3.69 49.01
N HIS A 11 -41.30 3.65 49.39
CA HIS A 11 -40.20 4.11 48.56
C HIS A 11 -40.02 3.13 47.38
N HIS A 12 -40.44 3.54 46.18
CA HIS A 12 -40.20 2.78 44.96
C HIS A 12 -38.73 2.90 44.56
N LYS A 13 -37.94 1.84 44.74
CA LYS A 13 -36.55 1.77 44.30
C LYS A 13 -36.54 1.73 42.76
N PRO A 14 -35.84 2.62 42.06
CA PRO A 14 -35.78 2.58 40.59
C PRO A 14 -35.10 1.28 40.14
N PRO A 15 -35.55 0.68 39.03
CA PRO A 15 -34.91 -0.51 38.47
C PRO A 15 -33.47 -0.16 38.09
N ILE A 16 -32.51 -0.85 38.72
CA ILE A 16 -31.10 -0.79 38.34
C ILE A 16 -31.03 -1.39 36.93
N PRO A 17 -30.50 -0.70 35.91
CA PRO A 17 -30.34 -1.32 34.60
C PRO A 17 -29.42 -2.54 34.77
N ASP A 18 -29.96 -3.73 34.49
CA ASP A 18 -29.24 -4.97 34.65
C ASP A 18 -27.91 -4.87 33.89
N LEU A 19 -26.83 -5.02 34.64
CA LEU A 19 -25.48 -4.98 34.12
C LEU A 19 -25.36 -6.10 33.08
N MET A 20 -25.40 -5.75 31.79
CA MET A 20 -25.32 -6.72 30.70
C MET A 20 -24.13 -7.67 30.95
N PRO A 21 -24.28 -8.99 30.73
CA PRO A 21 -23.29 -9.97 31.14
C PRO A 21 -21.91 -9.63 30.57
N SER A 22 -20.89 -9.62 31.44
CA SER A 22 -19.48 -9.30 31.13
C SER A 22 -18.97 -9.95 29.83
N ARG A 23 -19.47 -11.12 29.47
CA ARG A 23 -19.13 -11.85 28.24
C ARG A 23 -19.56 -11.08 26.98
N PHE A 24 -20.73 -10.44 26.99
CA PHE A 24 -21.22 -9.60 25.89
C PHE A 24 -20.30 -8.40 25.66
N TYR A 25 -19.89 -7.71 26.74
CA TYR A 25 -18.92 -6.61 26.66
C TYR A 25 -17.56 -7.05 26.11
N HIS A 26 -17.07 -8.24 26.49
CA HIS A 26 -15.81 -8.77 25.95
C HIS A 26 -15.93 -9.11 24.46
N HIS A 27 -17.04 -9.69 24.02
CA HIS A 27 -17.25 -9.97 22.59
C HIS A 27 -17.36 -8.69 21.77
N VAL A 28 -18.08 -7.68 22.28
CA VAL A 28 -18.15 -6.36 21.65
C VAL A 28 -16.77 -5.69 21.61
N LEU A 29 -15.97 -5.78 22.69
CA LEU A 29 -14.61 -5.24 22.73
C LEU A 29 -13.68 -5.96 21.74
N ILE A 30 -13.78 -7.30 21.62
CA ILE A 30 -13.00 -8.10 20.66
C ILE A 30 -13.35 -7.75 19.22
N ILE A 31 -14.65 -7.55 18.92
CA ILE A 31 -15.12 -7.12 17.60
C ILE A 31 -14.62 -5.70 17.29
N LEU A 32 -14.70 -4.76 18.23
CA LEU A 32 -14.21 -3.40 18.02
C LEU A 32 -12.69 -3.33 17.80
N VAL A 33 -11.91 -4.15 18.52
CA VAL A 33 -10.44 -4.24 18.34
C VAL A 33 -10.06 -4.86 16.98
N SER A 34 -10.83 -5.84 16.49
CA SER A 34 -10.58 -6.45 15.17
C SER A 34 -10.90 -5.49 14.01
N LEU A 35 -11.92 -4.65 14.15
CA LEU A 35 -12.29 -3.61 13.17
C LEU A 35 -11.27 -2.45 13.08
N ILE A 36 -10.46 -2.21 14.11
CA ILE A 36 -9.44 -1.14 14.11
C ILE A 36 -8.11 -1.58 13.46
N SER A 37 -7.89 -2.89 13.30
CA SER A 37 -6.56 -3.45 13.01
C SER A 37 -6.15 -3.51 11.52
N THR A 38 -6.91 -2.94 10.59
CA THR A 38 -6.58 -3.04 9.14
C THR A 38 -6.51 -1.69 8.42
N GLN A 39 -5.77 -0.73 8.97
CA GLN A 39 -5.31 0.39 8.16
C GLN A 39 -4.11 -0.06 7.32
N ALA A 40 -4.34 -0.39 6.05
CA ALA A 40 -3.27 -0.59 5.09
C ALA A 40 -2.53 0.74 4.89
N LEU A 41 -1.23 0.77 5.24
CA LEU A 41 -0.36 1.88 4.90
C LEU A 41 -0.23 1.93 3.38
N HIS A 42 -0.99 2.82 2.75
CA HIS A 42 -0.88 3.06 1.32
C HIS A 42 0.38 3.88 1.08
N ALA A 43 1.46 3.23 0.63
CA ALA A 43 2.59 3.95 0.07
C ALA A 43 2.10 4.68 -1.18
N ALA A 44 2.26 6.00 -1.22
CA ALA A 44 1.97 6.76 -2.41
C ALA A 44 2.90 6.32 -3.54
N THR A 45 2.33 6.20 -4.74
CA THR A 45 3.04 5.78 -5.94
C THR A 45 2.67 6.71 -7.09
N ARG A 46 3.60 6.85 -8.03
CA ARG A 46 3.36 7.54 -9.30
C ARG A 46 3.78 6.69 -10.47
N THR A 47 3.09 6.88 -11.59
CA THR A 47 3.46 6.27 -12.86
C THR A 47 4.37 7.20 -13.63
N VAL A 48 5.59 6.76 -13.92
CA VAL A 48 6.58 7.49 -14.72
C VAL A 48 6.77 6.77 -16.05
N LYS A 49 6.69 7.51 -17.15
CA LYS A 49 6.93 6.99 -18.50
C LYS A 49 8.42 7.17 -18.85
N PHE A 50 9.03 6.08 -19.30
CA PHE A 50 10.40 6.04 -19.79
C PHE A 50 10.38 5.76 -21.29
N ALA A 51 11.26 6.42 -22.03
CA ALA A 51 11.48 6.19 -23.44
C ALA A 51 12.98 6.28 -23.74
N TRP A 52 13.45 5.50 -24.71
CA TRP A 52 14.85 5.46 -25.12
C TRP A 52 14.97 5.40 -26.63
N LYS A 53 16.14 5.78 -27.13
CA LYS A 53 16.49 5.61 -28.54
C LYS A 53 16.82 4.15 -28.81
N ALA A 54 16.40 3.65 -29.97
CA ALA A 54 16.77 2.31 -30.41
C ALA A 54 18.30 2.15 -30.47
N SER A 55 18.78 0.97 -30.12
CA SER A 55 20.18 0.60 -30.31
C SER A 55 20.51 0.57 -31.80
N PRO A 56 21.72 1.00 -32.22
CA PRO A 56 22.14 0.95 -33.63
C PRO A 56 22.37 -0.47 -34.14
N SER A 57 22.47 -1.48 -33.26
CA SER A 57 22.64 -2.87 -33.68
C SER A 57 21.34 -3.46 -34.22
N ALA A 58 21.39 -4.00 -35.44
CA ALA A 58 20.26 -4.66 -36.10
C ALA A 58 19.89 -6.01 -35.46
N GLU A 59 20.76 -6.57 -34.61
CA GLU A 59 20.55 -7.87 -33.95
C GLU A 59 19.70 -7.76 -32.68
N VAL A 60 19.29 -6.55 -32.29
CA VAL A 60 18.48 -6.33 -31.08
C VAL A 60 17.07 -6.86 -31.30
N VAL A 61 16.67 -7.78 -30.44
CA VAL A 61 15.33 -8.39 -30.45
C VAL A 61 14.44 -7.90 -29.30
N GLY A 62 15.00 -7.15 -28.35
CA GLY A 62 14.24 -6.52 -27.28
C GLY A 62 15.06 -5.75 -26.26
N TYR A 63 14.39 -5.26 -25.23
CA TYR A 63 14.97 -4.44 -24.17
C TYR A 63 14.54 -4.92 -22.79
N LYS A 64 15.41 -4.72 -21.80
CA LYS A 64 15.08 -4.87 -20.37
C LYS A 64 15.32 -3.54 -19.67
N ILE A 65 14.36 -3.13 -18.85
CA ILE A 65 14.46 -1.95 -17.99
C ILE A 65 14.77 -2.41 -16.56
N PHE A 66 15.70 -1.71 -15.92
CA PHE A 66 16.18 -1.97 -14.57
C PHE A 66 15.92 -0.74 -13.72
N TRP A 67 15.50 -0.94 -12.47
CA TRP A 67 15.35 0.15 -11.51
C TRP A 67 15.63 -0.27 -10.07
N GLY A 68 16.14 0.68 -9.28
CA GLY A 68 16.45 0.47 -7.88
C GLY A 68 16.69 1.77 -7.12
N THR A 69 16.88 1.66 -5.82
CA THR A 69 17.10 2.81 -4.93
C THR A 69 18.57 3.21 -4.80
N GLY A 70 19.49 2.44 -5.40
CA GLY A 70 20.92 2.73 -5.49
C GLY A 70 21.39 2.86 -6.95
N SER A 71 22.33 3.78 -7.20
CA SER A 71 22.93 3.95 -8.53
C SER A 71 23.71 2.68 -8.90
N HIS A 72 23.49 2.18 -10.12
CA HIS A 72 24.03 0.91 -10.60
C HIS A 72 23.72 -0.32 -9.73
N ASN A 73 22.82 -0.21 -8.75
CA ASN A 73 22.35 -1.30 -7.92
C ASN A 73 20.83 -1.40 -8.06
N TYR A 74 20.38 -2.18 -9.03
CA TYR A 74 18.97 -2.36 -9.36
C TYR A 74 18.44 -3.64 -8.75
N GLN A 75 17.40 -3.53 -7.91
CA GLN A 75 16.72 -4.69 -7.30
C GLN A 75 15.66 -5.26 -8.24
N ASN A 76 15.23 -4.47 -9.23
CA ASN A 76 14.11 -4.80 -10.10
C ASN A 76 14.53 -4.77 -11.56
N VAL A 77 13.98 -5.71 -12.33
CA VAL A 77 14.13 -5.80 -13.78
C VAL A 77 12.79 -6.17 -14.41
N ARG A 78 12.51 -5.61 -15.58
CA ARG A 78 11.38 -6.00 -16.41
C ARG A 78 11.83 -6.16 -17.85
N ASP A 79 11.52 -7.31 -18.43
CA ASP A 79 11.62 -7.49 -19.87
C ASP A 79 10.42 -6.82 -20.55
N VAL A 80 10.72 -5.81 -21.37
CA VAL A 80 9.71 -5.03 -22.10
C VAL A 80 9.60 -5.44 -23.56
N LYS A 81 10.38 -6.44 -24.00
CA LYS A 81 10.45 -6.92 -25.38
C LYS A 81 10.86 -5.81 -26.35
N ASN A 82 10.46 -5.89 -27.61
CA ASN A 82 10.84 -4.95 -28.65
C ASN A 82 9.99 -3.67 -28.64
N VAL A 83 10.03 -2.94 -27.53
CA VAL A 83 9.41 -1.61 -27.40
C VAL A 83 10.47 -0.58 -27.03
N LEU A 84 10.20 0.70 -27.34
CA LEU A 84 11.09 1.82 -27.05
C LEU A 84 10.56 2.73 -25.93
N ALA A 85 9.44 2.36 -25.30
CA ALA A 85 8.87 3.07 -24.19
C ALA A 85 8.11 2.13 -23.26
N THR A 86 8.10 2.44 -21.97
CA THR A 86 7.35 1.72 -20.95
C THR A 86 7.00 2.64 -19.79
N SER A 87 6.07 2.21 -18.95
CA SER A 87 5.69 2.95 -17.75
C SER A 87 6.00 2.10 -16.51
N LEU A 88 6.59 2.73 -15.49
CA LEU A 88 6.82 2.10 -14.19
C LEU A 88 6.04 2.85 -13.12
N THR A 89 5.39 2.09 -12.25
CA THR A 89 4.79 2.62 -11.02
C THR A 89 5.84 2.54 -9.92
N LEU A 90 6.26 3.70 -9.42
CA LEU A 90 7.34 3.88 -8.45
C LEU A 90 6.79 4.54 -7.19
N SER A 91 7.33 4.18 -6.02
CA SER A 91 7.01 4.86 -4.77
C SER A 91 7.65 6.24 -4.70
N GLU A 92 7.37 7.01 -3.64
CA GLU A 92 7.92 8.34 -3.40
C GLU A 92 9.43 8.36 -3.04
N THR A 93 10.16 7.28 -3.28
CA THR A 93 11.62 7.25 -3.07
C THR A 93 12.37 7.64 -4.34
N LYS A 94 13.64 8.06 -4.19
CA LYS A 94 14.54 8.25 -5.32
C LYS A 94 14.82 6.91 -6.01
N TYR A 95 14.66 6.87 -7.33
CA TYR A 95 14.99 5.71 -8.15
C TYR A 95 16.04 6.03 -9.20
N TYR A 96 16.83 5.03 -9.53
CA TYR A 96 17.78 5.03 -10.62
C TYR A 96 17.30 4.02 -11.65
N VAL A 97 17.21 4.43 -12.91
CA VAL A 97 16.61 3.64 -13.98
C VAL A 97 17.56 3.56 -15.17
N ALA A 98 17.80 2.36 -15.68
CA ALA A 98 18.63 2.13 -16.86
C ALA A 98 18.01 1.04 -17.75
N VAL A 99 18.40 1.01 -19.01
CA VAL A 99 17.91 0.05 -20.00
C VAL A 99 19.10 -0.69 -20.61
N THR A 100 18.92 -1.97 -20.91
CA THR A 100 19.82 -2.71 -21.80
C THR A 100 19.06 -3.23 -23.00
N ALA A 101 19.72 -3.26 -24.16
CA ALA A 101 19.24 -3.97 -25.33
C ALA A 101 19.75 -5.43 -25.27
N TYR A 102 18.99 -6.36 -25.83
CA TYR A 102 19.44 -7.74 -25.94
C TYR A 102 19.17 -8.33 -27.32
N SER A 103 20.09 -9.17 -27.76
CA SER A 103 19.98 -10.04 -28.93
C SER A 103 19.66 -11.47 -28.47
N MET A 104 19.63 -12.42 -29.41
CA MET A 104 19.43 -13.84 -29.11
C MET A 104 20.58 -14.45 -28.29
N THR A 105 21.75 -13.82 -28.27
CA THR A 105 22.98 -14.38 -27.70
C THR A 105 23.60 -13.52 -26.61
N THR A 106 23.39 -12.20 -26.64
CA THR A 106 24.09 -11.25 -25.76
C THR A 106 23.20 -10.09 -25.32
N ASN A 107 23.58 -9.42 -24.23
CA ASN A 107 23.00 -8.13 -23.84
C ASN A 107 24.04 -7.04 -24.06
N SER A 108 23.60 -5.82 -24.35
CA SER A 108 24.47 -4.65 -24.37
C SER A 108 24.89 -4.23 -22.96
N GLY A 109 25.79 -3.26 -22.88
CA GLY A 109 25.95 -2.45 -21.67
C GLY A 109 24.66 -1.72 -21.30
N LEU A 110 24.59 -1.24 -20.06
CA LEU A 110 23.51 -0.36 -19.60
C LEU A 110 23.57 0.99 -20.30
N SER A 111 22.41 1.58 -20.53
CA SER A 111 22.28 2.98 -20.93
C SER A 111 22.81 3.93 -19.84
N SER A 112 22.91 5.21 -20.19
CA SER A 112 22.96 6.26 -19.17
C SER A 112 21.79 6.10 -18.20
N GLU A 113 22.08 6.30 -16.92
CA GLU A 113 21.12 6.17 -15.84
C GLU A 113 20.27 7.43 -15.74
N VAL A 114 18.97 7.26 -15.60
CA VAL A 114 18.01 8.33 -15.34
C VAL A 114 17.68 8.33 -13.86
N ILE A 115 17.81 9.49 -13.23
CA ILE A 115 17.45 9.69 -11.83
C ILE A 115 16.00 10.18 -11.77
N VAL A 116 15.18 9.41 -11.08
CA VAL A 116 13.81 9.77 -10.74
C VAL A 116 13.84 10.34 -9.32
N PRO A 117 13.59 11.65 -9.12
CA PRO A 117 13.62 12.23 -7.78
C PRO A 117 12.49 11.68 -6.91
N PRO A 118 12.56 11.79 -5.57
CA PRO A 118 11.40 11.60 -4.69
C PRO A 118 10.20 12.45 -5.15
N LEU A 119 8.99 12.04 -4.77
CA LEU A 119 7.80 12.86 -5.03
C LEU A 119 7.76 14.07 -4.09
#